data_AF-A0A932PVX2-F1
#
_entry.id   AF-A0A932PVX2-F1
#
_cell.length_a   1.000
_cell.length_b   1.000
_cell.length_c   1.000
_cell.angle_alpha   90.00
_cell.angle_beta   90.00
_cell.angle_gamma   90.00
#
_symmetry.space_group_name_H-M   'P 1'
#
loop_
_entity.id
_entity.type
_entity.pdbx_description
1 polymer ?
#
loop_
_entity_poly.entity_id
_entity_poly.type
_entity_poly.pdbx_seq_one_letter_code
_entity_poly.pdbx_strand_id
1 'polypeptide(L)'
;MDLLREHCEVRVATGLSEADLLKQVADSDGLVVRSETKVTAKVLDAAKKLMVVGRAGVGVDNIDVPAATARGVYVVNAPFGNVWAAAEHALTLSLALLRKVVDADQSVRAGKWTRSAFMGRELRGKTLGLIGIGRVGGLVARRAAAFEMHVIAHDPYATEAGARALGARLVELDELLRDADVISLHTPLTEKTRGMINATTLALMKPTAILVNCSRGEVVDPAALASALEKNELAGAALDVFATEPLPADSPLRSAPRTILTPHIAGSTVEAQTNVSVDVARQIIDVLQGRPARDAVNAPRPPSEEAGGTAWLRLAEGLGSLAAQLLEGRPSSLELVYQGTLLELDPEPLRAAGVKGLLEQFSEQRVNLVNALALAKDRGLAIAERQELEPARYTSLLTLRVGGTEVAGSLVQGEPRIVRIDGFWVDVPIEGHLLLTKHTDKPGLVGRVGTVLGENDVNISSMQVGRRNPRGEALMILTLDDPVPDAVRERIGHYADIVEVRTARLGV
;
A
#
# COMPACT_ATOMS: atom_id res chain seq x y z
N MET A 1 3.41 9.59 20.11
CA MET A 1 2.33 10.45 20.63
C MET A 1 2.68 11.91 20.42
N ASP A 2 3.86 12.37 20.85
CA ASP A 2 4.23 13.79 20.72
C ASP A 2 4.21 14.28 19.26
N LEU A 3 4.73 13.47 18.33
CA LEU A 3 4.63 13.74 16.89
C LEU A 3 3.18 13.96 16.40
N LEU A 4 2.20 13.24 16.95
CA LEU A 4 0.78 13.44 16.58
C LEU A 4 0.22 14.72 17.22
N ARG A 5 0.62 15.04 18.45
CA ARG A 5 0.14 16.23 19.18
C ARG A 5 0.59 17.55 18.54
N GLU A 6 1.69 17.53 17.78
CA GLU A 6 2.15 18.69 17.01
C GLU A 6 1.20 19.06 15.86
N HIS A 7 0.36 18.13 15.41
CA HIS A 7 -0.53 18.31 14.25
C HIS A 7 -2.01 18.07 14.54
N CYS A 8 -2.34 17.35 15.61
CA CYS A 8 -3.68 16.86 15.90
C CYS A 8 -4.02 16.93 17.40
N GLU A 9 -5.32 16.98 17.72
CA GLU A 9 -5.80 16.67 19.06
C GLU A 9 -5.74 15.16 19.31
N VAL A 10 -4.99 14.73 20.33
CA VAL A 10 -4.76 13.30 20.60
C VAL A 10 -5.49 12.86 21.85
N ARG A 11 -6.47 11.96 21.68
CA ARG A 11 -7.17 11.25 22.76
C ARG A 11 -6.59 9.84 22.93
N VAL A 12 -6.29 9.45 24.17
CA VAL A 12 -5.77 8.12 24.50
C VAL A 12 -6.76 7.39 25.38
N ALA A 13 -7.21 6.23 24.93
CA ALA A 13 -8.08 5.34 25.70
C ALA A 13 -7.65 3.89 25.49
N THR A 14 -7.47 3.15 26.58
CA THR A 14 -6.96 1.77 26.58
C THR A 14 -7.95 0.83 27.26
N GLY A 15 -7.98 -0.43 26.84
CA GLY A 15 -8.86 -1.45 27.45
C GLY A 15 -10.36 -1.20 27.25
N LEU A 16 -10.74 -0.50 26.18
CA LEU A 16 -12.14 -0.21 25.88
C LEU A 16 -12.90 -1.47 25.45
N SER A 17 -14.16 -1.57 25.89
CA SER A 17 -15.13 -2.48 25.28
C SER A 17 -15.46 -2.02 23.85
N GLU A 18 -16.02 -2.90 23.01
CA GLU A 18 -16.47 -2.49 21.66
C GLU A 18 -17.48 -1.34 21.76
N ALA A 19 -18.43 -1.40 22.69
CA ALA A 19 -19.43 -0.35 22.88
C ALA A 19 -18.84 1.01 23.26
N ASP A 20 -17.79 1.04 24.07
CA ASP A 20 -17.12 2.29 24.44
C ASP A 20 -16.20 2.80 23.34
N LEU A 21 -15.57 1.88 22.60
CA LEU A 21 -14.81 2.22 21.39
C LEU A 21 -15.70 2.95 20.37
N LEU A 22 -16.91 2.43 20.10
CA LEU A 22 -17.87 3.05 19.17
C LEU A 22 -18.17 4.51 19.52
N LYS A 23 -18.31 4.83 20.81
CA LYS A 23 -18.57 6.21 21.26
C LYS A 23 -17.35 7.12 21.05
N GLN A 24 -16.16 6.61 21.34
CA GLN A 24 -14.92 7.40 21.25
C GLN A 24 -14.50 7.68 19.81
N VAL A 25 -14.76 6.76 18.87
CA VAL A 25 -14.35 6.93 17.46
C VAL A 25 -15.30 7.78 16.63
N ALA A 26 -16.51 8.08 17.13
CA ALA A 26 -17.58 8.69 16.34
C ALA A 26 -17.20 10.04 15.70
N ASP A 27 -16.37 10.81 16.37
CA ASP A 27 -15.91 12.14 15.96
C ASP A 27 -14.41 12.19 15.61
N SER A 28 -13.76 11.04 15.43
CA SER A 28 -12.32 10.95 15.15
C SER A 28 -12.00 10.98 13.66
N ASP A 29 -11.02 11.79 13.25
CA ASP A 29 -10.49 11.81 11.88
C ASP A 29 -9.42 10.72 11.64
N GLY A 30 -8.77 10.25 12.70
CA GLY A 30 -7.77 9.19 12.64
C GLY A 30 -7.83 8.27 13.87
N LEU A 31 -7.55 6.98 13.69
CA LEU A 31 -7.54 5.97 14.75
C LEU A 31 -6.20 5.22 14.74
N VAL A 32 -5.50 5.19 15.87
CA VAL A 32 -4.29 4.36 16.06
C VAL A 32 -4.64 3.14 16.90
N VAL A 33 -4.31 1.95 16.41
CA VAL A 33 -4.50 0.69 17.14
C VAL A 33 -3.23 -0.15 17.19
N ARG A 34 -3.18 -1.05 18.16
CA ARG A 34 -2.21 -2.16 18.24
C ARG A 34 -2.92 -3.48 17.95
N SER A 35 -2.45 -4.61 18.48
CA SER A 35 -2.97 -5.95 18.18
C SER A 35 -4.31 -6.28 18.87
N GLU A 36 -4.57 -5.71 20.04
CA GLU A 36 -5.73 -6.07 20.87
C GLU A 36 -7.06 -5.52 20.32
N THR A 37 -7.10 -4.22 20.00
CA THR A 37 -8.31 -3.56 19.51
C THR A 37 -8.71 -4.08 18.14
N LYS A 38 -9.95 -4.58 18.00
CA LYS A 38 -10.51 -5.00 16.71
C LYS A 38 -11.27 -3.85 16.06
N VAL A 39 -10.84 -3.45 14.86
CA VAL A 39 -11.51 -2.41 14.04
C VAL A 39 -12.44 -3.12 13.07
N THR A 40 -13.64 -3.44 13.54
CA THR A 40 -14.67 -4.14 12.77
C THR A 40 -15.45 -3.17 11.86
N ALA A 41 -16.26 -3.69 10.94
CA ALA A 41 -17.20 -2.89 10.16
C ALA A 41 -18.08 -1.97 11.05
N LYS A 42 -18.52 -2.44 12.23
CA LYS A 42 -19.31 -1.64 13.18
C LYS A 42 -18.54 -0.43 13.70
N VAL A 43 -17.24 -0.58 13.99
CA VAL A 43 -16.37 0.51 14.43
C VAL A 43 -16.23 1.56 13.33
N LEU A 44 -15.99 1.09 12.10
CA LEU A 44 -15.89 1.97 10.93
C LEU A 44 -17.22 2.67 10.61
N ASP A 45 -18.36 2.03 10.88
CA ASP A 45 -19.69 2.62 10.70
C ASP A 45 -20.00 3.74 11.68
N ALA A 46 -19.52 3.64 12.92
CA ALA A 46 -19.70 4.69 13.91
C ALA A 46 -18.83 5.93 13.60
N ALA A 47 -17.65 5.73 13.02
CA ALA A 47 -16.65 6.77 12.79
C ALA A 47 -16.83 7.49 11.44
N LYS A 48 -17.87 8.32 11.31
CA LYS A 48 -18.26 8.93 10.02
C LYS A 48 -17.23 9.90 9.42
N LYS A 49 -16.33 10.45 10.23
CA LYS A 49 -15.25 11.37 9.80
C LYS A 49 -13.92 10.67 9.54
N LEU A 50 -13.82 9.39 9.88
CA LEU A 50 -12.56 8.68 9.90
C LEU A 50 -11.93 8.65 8.52
N MET A 51 -10.69 9.13 8.42
CA MET A 51 -9.91 9.15 7.19
C MET A 51 -8.86 8.06 7.16
N VAL A 52 -8.33 7.68 8.32
CA VAL A 52 -7.21 6.73 8.44
C VAL A 52 -7.27 5.91 9.72
N VAL A 53 -6.98 4.61 9.59
CA VAL A 53 -6.68 3.69 10.68
C VAL A 53 -5.22 3.28 10.55
N GLY A 54 -4.41 3.60 11.56
CA GLY A 54 -3.03 3.19 11.64
C GLY A 54 -2.82 2.03 12.60
N ARG A 55 -2.33 0.91 12.10
CA ARG A 55 -1.89 -0.22 12.93
C ARG A 55 -0.40 -0.06 13.24
N ALA A 56 -0.07 0.21 14.50
CA ALA A 56 1.32 0.24 14.99
C ALA A 56 1.93 -1.18 15.03
N GLY A 57 2.37 -1.66 13.86
CA GLY A 57 2.97 -2.97 13.62
C GLY A 57 2.79 -3.41 12.16
N VAL A 58 3.20 -4.63 11.81
CA VAL A 58 3.15 -5.15 10.42
C VAL A 58 1.78 -5.73 10.01
N GLY A 59 1.31 -6.80 10.68
CA GLY A 59 0.01 -7.41 10.36
C GLY A 59 -1.16 -6.46 10.65
N VAL A 60 -2.22 -6.56 9.86
CA VAL A 60 -3.47 -5.78 10.04
C VAL A 60 -4.68 -6.68 10.26
N ASP A 61 -4.44 -7.90 10.77
CA ASP A 61 -5.45 -8.96 10.94
C ASP A 61 -6.58 -8.57 11.91
N ASN A 62 -6.38 -7.51 12.70
CA ASN A 62 -7.37 -6.92 13.59
C ASN A 62 -8.17 -5.77 12.97
N ILE A 63 -8.03 -5.50 11.68
CA ILE A 63 -8.74 -4.45 10.94
C ILE A 63 -9.51 -5.08 9.79
N ASP A 64 -10.80 -4.76 9.67
CA ASP A 64 -11.61 -5.11 8.52
C ASP A 64 -11.25 -4.21 7.32
N VAL A 65 -10.19 -4.60 6.61
CA VAL A 65 -9.66 -3.83 5.46
C VAL A 65 -10.70 -3.66 4.35
N PRO A 66 -11.46 -4.69 3.93
CA PRO A 66 -12.53 -4.51 2.95
C PRO A 66 -13.58 -3.47 3.39
N ALA A 67 -14.03 -3.51 4.65
CA ALA A 67 -14.98 -2.52 5.16
C ALA A 67 -14.38 -1.10 5.22
N ALA A 68 -13.10 -0.97 5.54
CA ALA A 68 -12.38 0.30 5.52
C ALA A 68 -12.30 0.86 4.10
N THR A 69 -11.94 0.01 3.13
CA THR A 69 -11.88 0.36 1.71
C THR A 69 -13.22 0.85 1.19
N ALA A 70 -14.31 0.15 1.48
CA ALA A 70 -15.66 0.56 1.04
C ALA A 70 -16.07 1.95 1.55
N ARG A 71 -15.53 2.38 2.69
CA ARG A 71 -15.78 3.70 3.31
C ARG A 71 -14.74 4.75 2.92
N GLY A 72 -13.75 4.40 2.10
CA GLY A 72 -12.64 5.29 1.74
C GLY A 72 -11.70 5.58 2.92
N VAL A 73 -11.63 4.71 3.92
CA VAL A 73 -10.73 4.84 5.06
C VAL A 73 -9.39 4.20 4.73
N TYR A 74 -8.30 4.96 4.80
CA TYR A 74 -6.95 4.43 4.64
C TYR A 74 -6.62 3.47 5.78
N VAL A 75 -6.06 2.31 5.47
CA VAL A 75 -5.44 1.42 6.47
C VAL A 75 -3.94 1.49 6.26
N VAL A 76 -3.21 1.99 7.25
CA VAL A 76 -1.73 2.09 7.19
C VAL A 76 -1.11 1.19 8.25
N ASN A 77 0.05 0.62 7.93
CA ASN A 77 0.83 -0.17 8.86
C ASN A 77 2.30 0.28 8.86
N ALA A 78 3.15 -0.40 9.65
CA ALA A 78 4.58 -0.17 9.65
C ALA A 78 5.29 -1.45 9.20
N PRO A 79 5.38 -1.73 7.88
CA PRO A 79 5.82 -3.02 7.36
C PRO A 79 7.32 -3.29 7.61
N PHE A 80 8.07 -2.26 8.00
CA PHE A 80 9.50 -2.33 8.27
C PHE A 80 9.84 -2.23 9.76
N GLY A 81 8.93 -1.73 10.61
CA GLY A 81 9.30 -1.28 11.95
C GLY A 81 9.81 -2.38 12.88
N ASN A 82 9.49 -3.66 12.62
CA ASN A 82 9.88 -4.79 13.47
C ASN A 82 10.78 -5.84 12.78
N VAL A 83 11.26 -5.60 11.55
CA VAL A 83 11.92 -6.66 10.77
C VAL A 83 13.22 -7.14 11.40
N TRP A 84 13.95 -6.26 12.08
CA TRP A 84 15.17 -6.61 12.84
C TRP A 84 14.84 -7.45 14.07
N ALA A 85 13.88 -6.98 14.89
CA ALA A 85 13.43 -7.69 16.09
C ALA A 85 12.95 -9.10 15.75
N ALA A 86 12.14 -9.25 14.69
CA ALA A 86 11.64 -10.56 14.27
C ALA A 86 12.75 -11.50 13.77
N ALA A 87 13.73 -10.98 13.04
CA ALA A 87 14.88 -11.77 12.58
C ALA A 87 15.77 -12.21 13.75
N GLU A 88 15.99 -11.33 14.72
CA GLU A 88 16.74 -11.62 15.94
C GLU A 88 16.02 -12.65 16.82
N HIS A 89 14.70 -12.54 16.96
CA HIS A 89 13.90 -13.49 17.72
C HIS A 89 13.92 -14.89 17.11
N ALA A 90 13.81 -15.02 15.77
CA ALA A 90 13.87 -16.31 15.09
C ALA A 90 15.22 -17.04 15.34
N LEU A 91 16.33 -16.32 15.28
CA LEU A 91 17.66 -16.89 15.58
C LEU A 91 17.84 -17.16 17.08
N THR A 92 17.29 -16.30 17.93
CA THR A 92 17.29 -16.50 19.39
C THR A 92 16.57 -17.79 19.75
N LEU A 93 15.37 -18.02 19.20
CA LEU A 93 14.60 -19.24 19.38
C LEU A 93 15.32 -20.47 18.82
N SER A 94 15.96 -20.35 17.65
CA SER A 94 16.78 -21.41 17.06
C SER A 94 17.91 -21.84 18.01
N LEU A 95 18.68 -20.88 18.51
CA LEU A 95 19.80 -21.13 19.43
C LEU A 95 19.31 -21.65 20.79
N ALA A 96 18.27 -21.05 21.36
CA ALA A 96 17.70 -21.46 22.64
C ALA A 96 17.24 -22.92 22.60
N LEU A 97 16.63 -23.34 21.49
CA LEU A 97 16.18 -24.71 21.27
C LEU A 97 17.36 -25.68 21.07
N LEU A 98 18.30 -25.38 20.18
CA LEU A 98 19.47 -26.24 19.90
C LEU A 98 20.40 -26.40 21.11
N ARG A 99 20.42 -25.40 22.00
CA ARG A 99 21.26 -25.38 23.21
C ARG A 99 20.48 -25.72 24.48
N LYS A 100 19.18 -26.02 24.38
CA LYS A 100 18.29 -26.38 25.49
C LYS A 100 18.32 -25.36 26.63
N VAL A 101 18.41 -24.07 26.28
CA VAL A 101 18.65 -22.99 27.25
C VAL A 101 17.51 -22.90 28.27
N VAL A 102 16.26 -22.99 27.80
CA VAL A 102 15.07 -22.89 28.65
C VAL A 102 15.01 -24.05 29.66
N ASP A 103 15.17 -25.29 29.19
CA ASP A 103 15.16 -26.48 30.06
C ASP A 103 16.32 -26.48 31.07
N ALA A 104 17.50 -26.01 30.64
CA ALA A 104 18.67 -25.90 31.50
C ALA A 104 18.47 -24.86 32.61
N ASP A 105 17.93 -23.67 32.29
CA ASP A 105 17.58 -22.64 33.28
C ASP A 105 16.55 -23.16 34.29
N GLN A 106 15.47 -23.81 33.81
CA GLN A 106 14.45 -24.39 34.68
C GLN A 106 15.04 -25.45 35.63
N SER A 107 15.95 -26.31 35.14
CA SER A 107 16.60 -27.33 35.95
C SER A 107 17.43 -26.73 37.09
N VAL A 108 18.23 -25.69 36.81
CA VAL A 108 19.04 -25.01 37.82
C VAL A 108 18.17 -24.29 38.84
N ARG A 109 17.10 -23.60 38.41
CA ARG A 109 16.14 -22.96 39.33
C ARG A 109 15.41 -23.95 40.23
N ALA A 110 15.18 -25.16 39.74
CA ALA A 110 14.63 -26.27 40.52
C ALA A 110 15.67 -26.93 41.46
N GLY A 111 16.88 -26.37 41.59
CA GLY A 111 17.94 -26.89 42.45
C GLY A 111 18.67 -28.12 41.91
N LYS A 112 18.51 -28.44 40.62
CA LYS A 112 19.16 -29.60 39.98
C LYS A 112 20.43 -29.17 39.25
N TRP A 113 21.39 -30.08 39.16
CA TRP A 113 22.65 -29.87 38.43
C TRP A 113 22.91 -31.00 37.41
N THR A 114 22.10 -31.06 36.35
CA THR A 114 22.06 -32.17 35.38
C THR A 114 22.81 -31.85 34.09
N ARG A 115 24.10 -31.49 34.16
CA ARG A 115 24.90 -31.05 33.00
C ARG A 115 24.83 -32.01 31.79
N SER A 116 24.88 -33.33 32.05
CA SER A 116 24.86 -34.35 31.00
C SER A 116 23.55 -34.42 30.20
N ALA A 117 22.42 -33.94 30.75
CA ALA A 117 21.12 -33.95 30.07
C ALA A 117 21.01 -32.90 28.94
N PHE A 118 21.89 -31.89 28.96
CA PHE A 118 21.79 -30.71 28.09
C PHE A 118 22.80 -30.70 26.94
N MET A 119 23.16 -31.88 26.41
CA MET A 119 23.93 -31.95 25.17
C MET A 119 23.16 -31.25 24.04
N GLY A 120 23.75 -30.19 23.50
CA GLY A 120 23.20 -29.34 22.46
C GLY A 120 23.88 -29.51 21.11
N ARG A 121 23.57 -28.64 20.15
CA ARG A 121 24.14 -28.65 18.79
C ARG A 121 24.63 -27.27 18.37
N GLU A 122 25.67 -27.24 17.55
CA GLU A 122 26.24 -26.03 16.97
C GLU A 122 25.56 -25.68 15.63
N LEU A 123 25.58 -24.40 15.23
CA LEU A 123 25.07 -23.95 13.93
C LEU A 123 26.11 -24.05 12.80
N ARG A 124 27.40 -23.99 13.13
CA ARG A 124 28.50 -23.96 12.15
C ARG A 124 28.42 -25.14 11.18
N GLY A 125 28.46 -24.85 9.88
CA GLY A 125 28.42 -25.84 8.80
C GLY A 125 27.05 -26.51 8.61
N LYS A 126 26.01 -26.12 9.35
CA LYS A 126 24.65 -26.63 9.18
C LYS A 126 23.89 -25.88 8.10
N THR A 127 22.84 -26.52 7.57
CA THR A 127 21.96 -25.92 6.59
C THR A 127 20.78 -25.24 7.25
N LEU A 128 20.60 -23.94 7.01
CA LEU A 128 19.39 -23.18 7.30
C LEU A 128 18.48 -23.18 6.07
N GLY A 129 17.28 -23.74 6.21
CA GLY A 129 16.20 -23.63 5.24
C GLY A 129 15.26 -22.49 5.58
N LEU A 130 15.16 -21.49 4.70
CA LEU A 130 14.22 -20.37 4.84
C LEU A 130 13.00 -20.60 3.93
N ILE A 131 11.82 -20.74 4.53
CA ILE A 131 10.57 -20.72 3.76
C ILE A 131 10.10 -19.27 3.74
N GLY A 132 10.28 -18.61 2.59
CA GLY A 132 10.17 -17.17 2.41
C GLY A 132 11.51 -16.45 2.61
N ILE A 133 11.96 -15.70 1.60
CA ILE A 133 13.20 -14.87 1.64
C ILE A 133 12.89 -13.39 1.43
N GLY A 134 11.76 -12.95 1.98
CA GLY A 134 11.43 -11.53 2.08
C GLY A 134 12.33 -10.78 3.08
N ARG A 135 11.85 -9.65 3.59
CA ARG A 135 12.65 -8.74 4.43
C ARG A 135 13.21 -9.41 5.70
N VAL A 136 12.36 -10.13 6.44
CA VAL A 136 12.78 -10.85 7.65
C VAL A 136 13.69 -12.03 7.27
N GLY A 137 13.29 -12.86 6.30
CA GLY A 137 14.08 -14.00 5.85
C GLY A 137 15.48 -13.61 5.38
N GLY A 138 15.61 -12.54 4.60
CA GLY A 138 16.91 -11.99 4.19
C GLY A 138 17.77 -11.49 5.35
N LEU A 139 17.16 -10.87 6.37
CA LEU A 139 17.87 -10.46 7.59
C LEU A 139 18.32 -11.66 8.45
N VAL A 140 17.55 -12.74 8.44
CA VAL A 140 17.93 -14.02 9.06
C VAL A 140 19.07 -14.66 8.27
N ALA A 141 18.99 -14.74 6.93
CA ALA A 141 20.06 -15.26 6.07
C ALA A 141 21.39 -14.55 6.32
N ARG A 142 21.37 -13.20 6.35
CA ARG A 142 22.55 -12.37 6.60
C ARG A 142 23.20 -12.67 7.96
N ARG A 143 22.40 -12.88 9.00
CA ARG A 143 22.89 -13.20 10.35
C ARG A 143 23.34 -14.66 10.46
N ALA A 144 22.68 -15.58 9.78
CA ALA A 144 23.05 -16.99 9.72
C ALA A 144 24.42 -17.19 9.06
N ALA A 145 24.78 -16.35 8.08
CA ALA A 145 26.12 -16.34 7.49
C ALA A 145 27.22 -16.06 8.53
N ALA A 146 26.96 -15.21 9.54
CA ALA A 146 27.91 -14.97 10.63
C ALA A 146 28.07 -16.17 11.58
N PHE A 147 27.13 -17.12 11.55
CA PHE A 147 27.25 -18.43 12.21
C PHE A 147 27.85 -19.51 11.31
N GLU A 148 28.37 -19.13 10.13
CA GLU A 148 28.96 -20.06 9.14
C GLU A 148 27.96 -21.17 8.69
N MET A 149 26.67 -20.82 8.57
CA MET A 149 25.65 -21.73 8.04
C MET A 149 25.59 -21.68 6.52
N HIS A 150 25.15 -22.78 5.91
CA HIS A 150 24.72 -22.80 4.51
C HIS A 150 23.25 -22.40 4.43
N VAL A 151 22.88 -21.43 3.59
CA VAL A 151 21.49 -20.95 3.49
C VAL A 151 20.87 -21.42 2.18
N ILE A 152 19.77 -22.15 2.29
CA ILE A 152 18.86 -22.47 1.18
C ILE A 152 17.50 -21.84 1.46
N ALA A 153 16.78 -21.47 0.41
CA ALA A 153 15.49 -20.81 0.55
C ALA A 153 14.47 -21.29 -0.48
N HIS A 154 13.22 -21.37 -0.06
CA HIS A 154 12.08 -21.58 -0.94
C HIS A 154 11.20 -20.33 -0.92
N ASP A 155 11.10 -19.65 -2.07
CA ASP A 155 10.22 -18.49 -2.25
C ASP A 155 9.83 -18.39 -3.74
N PRO A 156 8.56 -18.66 -4.10
CA PRO A 156 8.13 -18.68 -5.49
C PRO A 156 8.11 -17.29 -6.15
N TYR A 157 8.32 -16.22 -5.39
CA TYR A 157 8.34 -14.84 -5.89
C TYR A 157 9.75 -14.26 -5.95
N ALA A 158 10.76 -14.96 -5.42
CA ALA A 158 12.14 -14.50 -5.45
C ALA A 158 12.83 -14.88 -6.75
N THR A 159 13.66 -13.98 -7.26
CA THR A 159 14.59 -14.29 -8.35
C THR A 159 15.86 -14.94 -7.81
N GLU A 160 16.50 -15.81 -8.58
CA GLU A 160 17.77 -16.40 -8.16
C GLU A 160 18.85 -15.35 -7.86
N ALA A 161 18.90 -14.28 -8.65
CA ALA A 161 19.84 -13.19 -8.44
C ALA A 161 19.60 -12.48 -7.10
N GLY A 162 18.32 -12.23 -6.76
CA GLY A 162 17.93 -11.64 -5.47
C GLY A 162 18.30 -12.53 -4.28
N ALA A 163 18.04 -13.84 -4.38
CA ALA A 163 18.41 -14.78 -3.32
C ALA A 163 19.93 -14.90 -3.14
N ARG A 164 20.68 -14.98 -4.25
CA ARG A 164 22.17 -14.98 -4.21
C ARG A 164 22.72 -13.73 -3.55
N ALA A 165 22.14 -12.55 -3.81
CA ALA A 165 22.54 -11.30 -3.17
C ALA A 165 22.33 -11.31 -1.65
N LEU A 166 21.38 -12.13 -1.16
CA LEU A 166 21.12 -12.36 0.26
C LEU A 166 21.93 -13.53 0.85
N GLY A 167 22.82 -14.14 0.05
CA GLY A 167 23.64 -15.27 0.47
C GLY A 167 22.91 -16.61 0.54
N ALA A 168 21.77 -16.74 -0.16
CA ALA A 168 20.97 -17.95 -0.19
C ALA A 168 20.89 -18.58 -1.59
N ARG A 169 20.76 -19.91 -1.64
CA ARG A 169 20.43 -20.67 -2.86
C ARG A 169 18.94 -20.97 -2.90
N LEU A 170 18.26 -20.63 -3.98
CA LEU A 170 16.85 -21.03 -4.16
C LEU A 170 16.73 -22.52 -4.45
N VAL A 171 15.74 -23.15 -3.84
CA VAL A 171 15.42 -24.57 -3.97
C VAL A 171 13.91 -24.79 -3.91
N GLU A 172 13.46 -25.96 -4.37
CA GLU A 172 12.09 -26.40 -4.16
C GLU A 172 11.82 -26.74 -2.69
N LEU A 173 10.55 -26.63 -2.27
CA LEU A 173 10.15 -26.84 -0.88
C LEU A 173 10.58 -28.23 -0.35
N ASP A 174 10.38 -29.26 -1.17
CA ASP A 174 10.75 -30.64 -0.85
C ASP A 174 12.25 -30.82 -0.61
N GLU A 175 13.11 -30.18 -1.42
CA GLU A 175 14.56 -30.19 -1.22
C GLU A 175 14.92 -29.47 0.08
N LEU A 176 14.32 -28.29 0.32
CA LEU A 176 14.53 -27.54 1.55
C LEU A 176 14.24 -28.35 2.80
N LEU A 177 13.09 -29.02 2.83
CA LEU A 177 12.66 -29.82 3.98
C LEU A 177 13.62 -30.99 4.25
N ARG A 178 14.09 -31.67 3.20
CA ARG A 178 15.02 -32.80 3.32
C ARG A 178 16.44 -32.37 3.74
N ASP A 179 16.90 -31.22 3.27
CA ASP A 179 18.31 -30.83 3.41
C ASP A 179 18.60 -29.88 4.58
N ALA A 180 17.59 -29.19 5.11
CA ALA A 180 17.75 -28.25 6.21
C ALA A 180 17.90 -28.94 7.58
N ASP A 181 18.79 -28.39 8.42
CA ASP A 181 18.92 -28.74 9.84
C ASP A 181 18.13 -27.78 10.73
N VAL A 182 17.93 -26.55 10.26
CA VAL A 182 17.07 -25.54 10.88
C VAL A 182 16.11 -25.05 9.80
N ILE A 183 14.81 -25.20 9.99
CA ILE A 183 13.78 -24.66 9.10
C ILE A 183 13.15 -23.46 9.79
N SER A 184 13.20 -22.29 9.17
CA SER A 184 12.60 -21.06 9.70
C SER A 184 11.57 -20.49 8.73
N LEU A 185 10.36 -20.22 9.24
CA LEU A 185 9.22 -19.75 8.45
C LEU A 185 9.15 -18.22 8.46
N HIS A 186 9.09 -17.63 7.26
CA HIS A 186 9.02 -16.18 7.01
C HIS A 186 8.04 -15.83 5.89
N THR A 187 6.93 -16.56 5.79
CA THR A 187 5.90 -16.35 4.77
C THR A 187 4.71 -15.55 5.30
N PRO A 188 4.03 -14.78 4.42
CA PRO A 188 2.70 -14.26 4.74
C PRO A 188 1.66 -15.40 4.76
N LEU A 189 0.54 -15.19 5.46
CA LEU A 189 -0.58 -16.12 5.40
C LEU A 189 -1.39 -15.89 4.13
N THR A 190 -1.51 -16.95 3.33
CA THR A 190 -2.25 -17.01 2.07
C THR A 190 -2.94 -18.37 1.98
N GLU A 191 -3.83 -18.57 1.01
CA GLU A 191 -4.43 -19.89 0.77
C GLU A 191 -3.37 -20.97 0.49
N LYS A 192 -2.27 -20.60 -0.20
CA LYS A 192 -1.17 -21.52 -0.52
C LYS A 192 -0.24 -21.85 0.66
N THR A 193 -0.19 -21.01 1.69
CA THR A 193 0.71 -21.18 2.84
C THR A 193 0.00 -21.69 4.09
N ARG A 194 -1.32 -21.58 4.16
CA ARG A 194 -2.13 -22.14 5.23
C ARG A 194 -1.96 -23.66 5.27
N GLY A 195 -1.55 -24.18 6.43
CA GLY A 195 -1.31 -25.62 6.61
C GLY A 195 -0.21 -26.19 5.72
N MET A 196 0.68 -25.34 5.19
CA MET A 196 1.83 -25.77 4.39
C MET A 196 2.70 -26.75 5.18
N ILE A 197 2.91 -26.50 6.48
CA ILE A 197 3.60 -27.41 7.37
C ILE A 197 2.59 -28.32 8.06
N ASN A 198 2.34 -29.47 7.43
CA ASN A 198 1.44 -30.54 7.85
C ASN A 198 2.19 -31.87 8.05
N ALA A 199 1.46 -32.94 8.39
CA ALA A 199 2.03 -34.27 8.65
C ALA A 199 2.93 -34.78 7.50
N THR A 200 2.52 -34.58 6.23
CA THR A 200 3.30 -35.01 5.06
C THR A 200 4.62 -34.25 4.95
N THR A 201 4.58 -32.92 5.09
CA THR A 201 5.80 -32.10 5.01
C THR A 201 6.72 -32.26 6.22
N LEU A 202 6.17 -32.49 7.41
CA LEU A 202 6.95 -32.78 8.62
C LEU A 202 7.72 -34.10 8.45
N ALA A 203 7.12 -35.11 7.82
CA ALA A 203 7.76 -36.39 7.53
C ALA A 203 8.93 -36.29 6.52
N LEU A 204 9.02 -35.21 5.76
CA LEU A 204 10.17 -34.94 4.87
C LEU A 204 11.37 -34.35 5.61
N MET A 205 11.15 -33.75 6.78
CA MET A 205 12.21 -33.13 7.56
C MET A 205 13.16 -34.19 8.13
N LYS A 206 14.42 -33.81 8.33
CA LYS A 206 15.36 -34.68 9.05
C LYS A 206 14.84 -34.90 10.48
N PRO A 207 14.97 -36.11 11.05
CA PRO A 207 14.70 -36.34 12.47
C PRO A 207 15.54 -35.47 13.41
N THR A 208 16.67 -34.96 12.89
CA THR A 208 17.58 -34.06 13.59
C THR A 208 17.24 -32.57 13.39
N ALA A 209 16.32 -32.23 12.50
CA ALA A 209 15.98 -30.85 12.21
C ALA A 209 15.17 -30.21 13.34
N ILE A 210 15.20 -28.88 13.40
CA ILE A 210 14.29 -28.07 14.20
C ILE A 210 13.44 -27.14 13.32
N LEU A 211 12.22 -26.87 13.76
CA LEU A 211 11.29 -25.94 13.09
C LEU A 211 11.12 -24.66 13.92
N VAL A 212 11.22 -23.50 13.30
CA VAL A 212 11.02 -22.19 13.93
C VAL A 212 9.96 -21.40 13.20
N ASN A 213 8.94 -20.93 13.91
CA ASN A 213 7.89 -20.10 13.35
C ASN A 213 7.67 -18.83 14.17
N CYS A 214 8.11 -17.70 13.60
CA CYS A 214 7.83 -16.34 14.10
C CYS A 214 7.00 -15.53 13.08
N SER A 215 6.33 -16.22 12.14
CA SER A 215 5.65 -15.59 11.00
C SER A 215 4.14 -15.56 11.20
N ARG A 216 3.44 -16.64 10.87
CA ARG A 216 1.99 -16.81 11.02
C ARG A 216 1.66 -18.20 11.55
N GLY A 217 0.75 -18.26 12.53
CA GLY A 217 0.45 -19.50 13.25
C GLY A 217 -0.22 -20.56 12.38
N GLU A 218 -1.10 -20.14 11.47
CA GLU A 218 -1.89 -21.02 10.60
C GLU A 218 -1.09 -21.67 9.47
N VAL A 219 0.21 -21.34 9.34
CA VAL A 219 1.12 -22.00 8.40
C VAL A 219 1.46 -23.42 8.88
N VAL A 220 1.37 -23.67 10.18
CA VAL A 220 1.70 -24.95 10.82
C VAL A 220 0.44 -25.63 11.36
N ASP A 221 0.27 -26.91 11.06
CA ASP A 221 -0.72 -27.76 11.72
C ASP A 221 -0.23 -28.12 13.14
N PRO A 222 -0.89 -27.63 14.21
CA PRO A 222 -0.45 -27.84 15.58
C PRO A 222 -0.54 -29.31 16.01
N ALA A 223 -1.52 -30.07 15.50
CA ALA A 223 -1.71 -31.47 15.87
C ALA A 223 -0.66 -32.35 15.19
N ALA A 224 -0.38 -32.11 13.91
CA ALA A 224 0.67 -32.81 13.19
C ALA A 224 2.05 -32.54 13.80
N LEU A 225 2.34 -31.29 14.17
CA LEU A 225 3.61 -30.93 14.80
C LEU A 225 3.79 -31.61 16.16
N ALA A 226 2.76 -31.58 17.02
CA ALA A 226 2.80 -32.24 18.31
C ALA A 226 3.05 -33.76 18.15
N SER A 227 2.36 -34.41 17.22
CA SER A 227 2.58 -35.84 16.95
C SER A 227 4.00 -36.14 16.45
N ALA A 228 4.56 -35.32 15.55
CA ALA A 228 5.91 -35.53 15.04
C ALA A 228 6.97 -35.40 16.16
N LEU A 229 6.75 -34.47 17.09
CA LEU A 229 7.61 -34.31 18.28
C LEU A 229 7.48 -35.51 19.23
N GLU A 230 6.27 -35.98 19.52
CA GLU A 230 6.07 -37.17 20.36
C GLU A 230 6.73 -38.43 19.77
N LYS A 231 6.67 -38.59 18.44
CA LYS A 231 7.29 -39.72 17.71
C LYS A 231 8.81 -39.58 17.50
N ASN A 232 9.41 -38.45 17.89
CA ASN A 232 10.81 -38.12 17.63
C ASN A 232 11.18 -38.07 16.13
N GLU A 233 10.19 -37.74 15.28
CA GLU A 233 10.39 -37.46 13.85
C GLU A 233 10.94 -36.03 13.62
N LEU A 234 10.95 -35.20 14.67
CA LEU A 234 11.55 -33.88 14.69
C LEU A 234 12.28 -33.63 16.03
N ALA A 235 13.45 -32.98 15.97
CA ALA A 235 14.28 -32.77 17.14
C ALA A 235 13.70 -31.71 18.09
N GLY A 236 12.91 -30.77 17.58
CA GLY A 236 12.22 -29.76 18.38
C GLY A 236 11.54 -28.70 17.51
N ALA A 237 10.73 -27.86 18.16
CA ALA A 237 10.11 -26.71 17.50
C ALA A 237 10.08 -25.48 18.41
N ALA A 238 10.23 -24.29 17.84
CA ALA A 238 10.06 -23.03 18.54
C ALA A 238 9.01 -22.15 17.84
N LEU A 239 7.95 -21.79 18.55
CA LEU A 239 6.79 -21.09 18.00
C LEU A 239 6.55 -19.82 18.79
N ASP A 240 6.54 -18.68 18.09
CA ASP A 240 6.12 -17.40 18.65
C ASP A 240 4.66 -17.06 18.30
N VAL A 241 4.09 -17.73 17.30
CA VAL A 241 2.75 -17.44 16.76
C VAL A 241 1.89 -18.70 16.71
N PHE A 242 0.58 -18.54 16.86
CA PHE A 242 -0.38 -19.64 16.94
C PHE A 242 -1.62 -19.37 16.09
N ALA A 243 -2.25 -20.44 15.57
CA ALA A 243 -3.48 -20.29 14.77
C ALA A 243 -4.64 -19.67 15.56
N THR A 244 -4.60 -19.77 16.89
CA THR A 244 -5.52 -19.10 17.80
C THR A 244 -4.71 -18.51 18.94
N GLU A 245 -4.86 -17.21 19.16
CA GLU A 245 -4.15 -16.44 20.18
C GLU A 245 -5.16 -15.72 21.09
N PRO A 246 -5.10 -15.90 22.42
CA PRO A 246 -4.13 -16.70 23.19
C PRO A 246 -4.21 -18.21 22.90
N LEU A 247 -3.08 -18.91 23.06
CA LEU A 247 -3.01 -20.36 22.84
C LEU A 247 -4.04 -21.10 23.72
N PRO A 248 -4.99 -21.87 23.14
CA PRO A 248 -6.01 -22.58 23.92
C PRO A 248 -5.42 -23.53 24.97
N ALA A 249 -6.14 -23.72 26.09
CA ALA A 249 -5.68 -24.53 27.22
C ALA A 249 -5.52 -26.02 26.86
N ASP A 250 -6.33 -26.50 25.91
CA ASP A 250 -6.38 -27.86 25.38
C ASP A 250 -5.50 -28.05 24.13
N SER A 251 -4.71 -27.03 23.73
CA SER A 251 -3.82 -27.15 22.58
C SER A 251 -2.75 -28.24 22.82
N PRO A 252 -2.54 -29.18 21.86
CA PRO A 252 -1.56 -30.26 22.01
C PRO A 252 -0.12 -29.73 22.10
N LEU A 253 0.13 -28.51 21.60
CA LEU A 253 1.44 -27.88 21.68
C LEU A 253 1.87 -27.57 23.12
N ARG A 254 0.94 -27.36 24.06
CA ARG A 254 1.25 -27.04 25.46
C ARG A 254 1.99 -28.17 26.18
N SER A 255 1.74 -29.41 25.79
CA SER A 255 2.37 -30.61 26.36
C SER A 255 3.41 -31.24 25.44
N ALA A 256 3.55 -30.74 24.21
CA ALA A 256 4.48 -31.31 23.23
C ALA A 256 5.94 -31.19 23.70
N PRO A 257 6.72 -32.28 23.63
CA PRO A 257 8.09 -32.26 24.12
C PRO A 257 9.00 -31.43 23.21
N ARG A 258 10.09 -30.88 23.77
CA ARG A 258 11.14 -30.15 23.02
C ARG A 258 10.56 -28.97 22.25
N THR A 259 9.65 -28.24 22.89
CA THR A 259 9.06 -27.01 22.37
C THR A 259 9.52 -25.78 23.15
N ILE A 260 9.68 -24.66 22.44
CA ILE A 260 9.73 -23.33 23.05
C ILE A 260 8.54 -22.54 22.51
N LEU A 261 7.66 -22.09 23.40
CA LEU A 261 6.46 -21.34 23.04
C LEU A 261 6.56 -19.94 23.62
N THR A 262 6.57 -18.91 22.77
CA THR A 262 6.57 -17.51 23.20
C THR A 262 5.28 -16.81 22.77
N PRO A 263 4.76 -15.85 23.56
CA PRO A 263 3.42 -15.29 23.34
C PRO A 263 3.45 -14.12 22.34
N HIS A 264 3.86 -14.38 21.09
CA HIS A 264 3.88 -13.42 19.99
C HIS A 264 4.70 -12.15 20.29
N ILE A 265 5.94 -12.35 20.70
CA ILE A 265 6.86 -11.29 21.14
C ILE A 265 8.00 -10.99 20.16
N ALA A 266 8.02 -11.59 18.97
CA ALA A 266 9.04 -11.33 17.96
C ALA A 266 9.18 -9.84 17.59
N GLY A 267 8.10 -9.06 17.67
CA GLY A 267 8.09 -7.62 17.45
C GLY A 267 8.14 -6.76 18.72
N SER A 268 8.26 -7.37 19.90
CA SER A 268 8.10 -6.71 21.20
C SER A 268 9.45 -6.23 21.76
N THR A 269 10.13 -5.34 21.03
CA THR A 269 11.34 -4.65 21.49
C THR A 269 11.12 -3.14 21.60
N VAL A 270 11.91 -2.46 22.43
CA VAL A 270 11.80 -1.00 22.61
C VAL A 270 11.97 -0.28 21.26
N GLU A 271 12.93 -0.73 20.47
CA GLU A 271 13.28 -0.19 19.15
C GLU A 271 12.13 -0.43 18.16
N ALA A 272 11.62 -1.67 18.08
CA ALA A 272 10.54 -2.00 17.17
C ALA A 272 9.26 -1.23 17.50
N GLN A 273 8.92 -1.12 18.79
CA GLN A 273 7.77 -0.37 19.26
C GLN A 273 7.89 1.13 18.95
N THR A 274 9.09 1.69 19.02
CA THR A 274 9.35 3.08 18.63
C THR A 274 9.19 3.26 17.12
N ASN A 275 9.86 2.43 16.33
CA ASN A 275 9.85 2.50 14.86
C ASN A 275 8.42 2.38 14.31
N VAL A 276 7.66 1.36 14.71
CA VAL A 276 6.29 1.16 14.22
C VAL A 276 5.36 2.31 14.61
N SER A 277 5.59 2.93 15.78
CA SER A 277 4.78 4.04 16.25
C SER A 277 5.08 5.33 15.47
N VAL A 278 6.36 5.61 15.19
CA VAL A 278 6.78 6.78 14.39
C VAL A 278 6.31 6.65 12.95
N ASP A 279 6.49 5.48 12.33
CA ASP A 279 6.11 5.25 10.93
C ASP A 279 4.60 5.43 10.72
N VAL A 280 3.77 4.84 11.60
CA VAL A 280 2.32 5.00 11.52
C VAL A 280 1.90 6.44 11.81
N ALA A 281 2.49 7.09 12.81
CA ALA A 281 2.15 8.47 13.13
C ALA A 281 2.39 9.42 11.94
N ARG A 282 3.55 9.29 11.26
CA ARG A 282 3.86 10.07 10.06
C ARG A 282 2.84 9.86 8.94
N GLN A 283 2.47 8.60 8.68
CA GLN A 283 1.49 8.29 7.64
C GLN A 283 0.08 8.80 7.96
N ILE A 284 -0.32 8.76 9.23
CA ILE A 284 -1.58 9.36 9.68
C ILE A 284 -1.55 10.86 9.42
N ILE A 285 -0.47 11.55 9.79
CA ILE A 285 -0.31 12.99 9.53
C ILE A 285 -0.38 13.28 8.04
N ASP A 286 0.31 12.48 7.22
CA ASP A 286 0.28 12.61 5.76
C ASP A 286 -1.18 12.54 5.25
N VAL A 287 -1.94 11.51 5.63
CA VAL A 287 -3.35 11.35 5.20
C VAL A 287 -4.25 12.48 5.71
N LEU A 288 -4.10 12.89 6.97
CA LEU A 288 -4.89 13.99 7.56
C LEU A 288 -4.59 15.34 6.89
N GLN A 289 -3.38 15.52 6.34
CA GLN A 289 -2.99 16.70 5.55
C GLN A 289 -3.27 16.55 4.05
N GLY A 290 -4.00 15.51 3.64
CA GLY A 290 -4.36 15.27 2.23
C GLY A 290 -3.24 14.70 1.36
N ARG A 291 -2.10 14.31 1.95
CA ARG A 291 -1.02 13.61 1.24
C ARG A 291 -1.29 12.09 1.20
N PRO A 292 -0.80 11.39 0.16
CA PRO A 292 -0.93 9.93 0.09
C PRO A 292 -0.14 9.23 1.20
N ALA A 293 -0.67 8.15 1.74
CA ALA A 293 0.07 7.26 2.64
C ALA A 293 1.11 6.44 1.86
N ARG A 294 2.29 6.26 2.47
CA ARG A 294 3.43 5.54 1.87
C ARG A 294 3.27 4.03 1.90
N ASP A 295 2.77 3.51 3.01
CA ASP A 295 2.57 2.09 3.29
C ASP A 295 1.09 1.82 3.63
N ALA A 296 0.20 2.33 2.77
CA ALA A 296 -1.20 1.95 2.82
C ALA A 296 -1.36 0.49 2.41
N VAL A 297 -2.13 -0.26 3.19
CA VAL A 297 -2.46 -1.67 2.90
C VAL A 297 -3.55 -1.77 1.83
N ASN A 298 -4.39 -0.75 1.71
CA ASN A 298 -5.55 -0.71 0.81
C ASN A 298 -5.54 0.43 -0.20
N ALA A 299 -4.38 1.07 -0.41
CA ALA A 299 -4.18 2.04 -1.47
C ALA A 299 -2.90 1.69 -2.23
N PRO A 300 -2.82 2.04 -3.53
CA PRO A 300 -1.62 1.79 -4.28
C PRO A 300 -0.47 2.69 -3.80
N ARG A 301 0.75 2.15 -3.87
CA ARG A 301 1.94 2.85 -3.39
C ARG A 301 2.28 4.00 -4.33
N PRO A 302 2.38 5.26 -3.85
CA PRO A 302 2.75 6.37 -4.72
C PRO A 302 4.14 6.15 -5.33
N PRO A 303 4.41 6.65 -6.55
CA PRO A 303 5.76 6.68 -7.09
C PRO A 303 6.69 7.49 -6.16
N SER A 304 8.00 7.28 -6.25
CA SER A 304 8.94 8.04 -5.42
C SER A 304 8.93 9.53 -5.80
N GLU A 305 9.30 10.40 -4.84
CA GLU A 305 9.39 11.83 -5.12
C GLU A 305 10.48 12.14 -6.14
N GLU A 306 11.58 11.37 -6.17
CA GLU A 306 12.61 11.49 -7.22
C GLU A 306 12.06 11.22 -8.62
N ALA A 307 11.00 10.41 -8.73
CA ALA A 307 10.30 10.12 -9.97
C ALA A 307 9.12 11.07 -10.24
N GLY A 308 8.93 12.12 -9.43
CA GLY A 308 7.83 13.07 -9.53
C GLY A 308 6.50 12.54 -9.01
N GLY A 309 6.52 11.62 -8.03
CA GLY A 309 5.34 10.90 -7.55
C GLY A 309 4.13 11.77 -7.21
N THR A 310 4.28 12.76 -6.33
CA THR A 310 3.16 13.66 -5.99
C THR A 310 2.67 14.46 -7.20
N ALA A 311 3.56 14.93 -8.07
CA ALA A 311 3.20 15.69 -9.26
C ALA A 311 2.42 14.85 -10.28
N TRP A 312 2.84 13.60 -10.49
CA TRP A 312 2.16 12.64 -11.36
C TRP A 312 0.77 12.27 -10.86
N LEU A 313 0.59 12.07 -9.55
CA LEU A 313 -0.72 11.81 -8.96
C LEU A 313 -1.65 13.02 -9.13
N ARG A 314 -1.17 14.24 -8.85
CA ARG A 314 -1.92 15.48 -9.08
C ARG A 314 -2.32 15.64 -10.55
N LEU A 315 -1.41 15.31 -11.47
CA LEU A 315 -1.68 15.36 -12.90
C LEU A 315 -2.76 14.35 -13.30
N ALA A 316 -2.64 13.09 -12.91
CA ALA A 316 -3.62 12.05 -13.25
C ALA A 316 -5.01 12.41 -12.71
N GLU A 317 -5.09 12.86 -11.46
CA GLU A 317 -6.33 13.33 -10.83
C GLU A 317 -6.93 14.53 -11.57
N GLY A 318 -6.10 15.54 -11.88
CA GLY A 318 -6.54 16.72 -12.62
C GLY A 318 -7.03 16.41 -14.03
N LEU A 319 -6.36 15.49 -14.74
CA LEU A 319 -6.81 15.00 -16.04
C LEU A 319 -8.15 14.27 -15.92
N GLY A 320 -8.34 13.42 -14.90
CA GLY A 320 -9.61 12.74 -14.65
C GLY A 320 -10.75 13.72 -14.40
N SER A 321 -10.49 14.73 -13.55
CA SER A 321 -11.45 15.79 -13.24
C SER A 321 -11.79 16.65 -14.47
N LEU A 322 -10.79 17.02 -15.27
CA LEU A 322 -11.02 17.76 -16.51
C LEU A 322 -11.83 16.95 -17.51
N ALA A 323 -11.49 15.67 -17.71
CA ALA A 323 -12.22 14.78 -18.60
C ALA A 323 -13.69 14.63 -18.17
N ALA A 324 -13.96 14.50 -16.86
CA ALA A 324 -15.32 14.46 -16.32
C ALA A 324 -16.11 15.74 -16.64
N GLN A 325 -15.52 16.91 -16.40
CA GLN A 325 -16.19 18.20 -16.58
C GLN A 325 -16.41 18.56 -18.06
N LEU A 326 -15.57 18.04 -18.95
CA LEU A 326 -15.73 18.16 -20.39
C LEU A 326 -16.56 17.01 -21.00
N LEU A 327 -16.98 16.01 -20.23
CA LEU A 327 -17.77 14.93 -20.80
C LEU A 327 -19.21 15.37 -21.04
N GLU A 328 -19.75 15.06 -22.22
CA GLU A 328 -21.19 15.12 -22.45
C GLU A 328 -21.84 13.82 -21.96
N GLY A 329 -22.59 13.89 -20.86
CA GLY A 329 -23.31 12.75 -20.30
C GLY A 329 -22.52 11.98 -19.23
N ARG A 330 -22.77 10.68 -19.11
CA ARG A 330 -22.20 9.84 -18.05
C ARG A 330 -21.06 8.96 -18.58
N PRO A 331 -19.94 8.81 -17.86
CA PRO A 331 -18.84 7.96 -18.29
C PRO A 331 -19.25 6.48 -18.21
N SER A 332 -19.13 5.76 -19.33
CA SER A 332 -19.28 4.30 -19.39
C SER A 332 -17.93 3.59 -19.46
N SER A 333 -16.89 4.27 -19.95
CA SER A 333 -15.53 3.76 -20.04
C SER A 333 -14.48 4.85 -19.84
N LEU A 334 -13.32 4.46 -19.29
CA LEU A 334 -12.10 5.26 -19.20
C LEU A 334 -10.94 4.47 -19.80
N GLU A 335 -10.26 5.03 -20.80
CA GLU A 335 -8.98 4.52 -21.29
C GLU A 335 -7.84 5.40 -20.75
N LEU A 336 -6.81 4.77 -20.16
CA LEU A 336 -5.55 5.41 -19.80
C LEU A 336 -4.44 4.94 -20.73
N VAL A 337 -3.72 5.87 -21.33
CA VAL A 337 -2.56 5.59 -22.19
C VAL A 337 -1.30 6.16 -21.54
N TYR A 338 -0.36 5.27 -21.25
CA TYR A 338 0.96 5.62 -20.68
C TYR A 338 2.01 5.59 -21.78
N GLN A 339 2.74 6.69 -21.96
CA GLN A 339 3.72 6.80 -23.04
C GLN A 339 5.09 7.26 -22.53
N GLY A 340 6.15 6.77 -23.17
CA GLY A 340 7.53 7.17 -22.91
C GLY A 340 8.03 6.71 -21.54
N THR A 341 8.73 7.58 -20.79
CA THR A 341 9.37 7.18 -19.52
C THR A 341 8.37 6.86 -18.39
N LEU A 342 7.07 7.12 -18.59
CA LEU A 342 6.01 6.66 -17.67
C LEU A 342 5.94 5.15 -17.54
N LEU A 343 6.42 4.41 -18.54
CA LEU A 343 6.44 2.94 -18.53
C LEU A 343 7.40 2.35 -17.49
N GLU A 344 8.30 3.16 -16.94
CA GLU A 344 9.19 2.78 -15.85
C GLU A 344 8.49 2.86 -14.48
N LEU A 345 7.34 3.52 -14.40
CA LEU A 345 6.54 3.66 -13.19
C LEU A 345 5.50 2.54 -13.09
N ASP A 346 5.10 2.23 -11.86
CA ASP A 346 3.90 1.44 -11.63
C ASP A 346 2.67 2.25 -12.12
N PRO A 347 1.84 1.73 -13.04
CA PRO A 347 0.66 2.43 -13.53
C PRO A 347 -0.48 2.48 -12.51
N GLU A 348 -0.50 1.58 -11.53
CA GLU A 348 -1.65 1.44 -10.62
C GLU A 348 -2.00 2.71 -9.82
N PRO A 349 -1.03 3.46 -9.23
CA PRO A 349 -1.31 4.71 -8.53
C PRO A 349 -1.88 5.80 -9.46
N LEU A 350 -1.35 5.90 -10.69
CA LEU A 350 -1.81 6.82 -11.72
C LEU A 350 -3.25 6.49 -12.15
N ARG A 351 -3.54 5.20 -12.34
CA ARG A 351 -4.89 4.70 -12.64
C ARG A 351 -5.87 5.07 -11.52
N ALA A 352 -5.53 4.80 -10.27
CA ALA A 352 -6.38 5.13 -9.13
C ALA A 352 -6.63 6.65 -9.02
N ALA A 353 -5.60 7.48 -9.22
CA ALA A 353 -5.71 8.94 -9.23
C ALA A 353 -6.60 9.45 -10.38
N GLY A 354 -6.41 8.95 -11.61
CA GLY A 354 -7.25 9.32 -12.75
C GLY A 354 -8.71 8.94 -12.57
N VAL A 355 -8.97 7.74 -12.06
CA VAL A 355 -10.33 7.27 -11.74
C VAL A 355 -10.94 8.11 -10.61
N LYS A 356 -10.16 8.45 -9.58
CA LYS A 356 -10.61 9.34 -8.49
C LYS A 356 -11.09 10.66 -9.06
N GLY A 357 -10.24 11.36 -9.82
CA GLY A 357 -10.58 12.66 -10.39
C GLY A 357 -11.82 12.61 -11.29
N LEU A 358 -11.98 11.53 -12.07
CA LEU A 358 -13.16 11.31 -12.90
C LEU A 358 -14.44 11.11 -12.06
N LEU A 359 -14.40 10.22 -11.07
CA LEU A 359 -15.60 9.81 -10.31
C LEU A 359 -16.05 10.83 -9.28
N GLU A 360 -15.13 11.64 -8.73
CA GLU A 360 -15.44 12.66 -7.72
C GLU A 360 -16.45 13.69 -8.24
N GLN A 361 -16.46 13.98 -9.55
CA GLN A 361 -17.44 14.85 -10.17
C GLN A 361 -18.87 14.28 -10.22
N PHE A 362 -19.01 12.96 -10.06
CA PHE A 362 -20.29 12.25 -10.16
C PHE A 362 -20.64 11.48 -8.87
N SER A 363 -20.00 11.80 -7.74
CA SER A 363 -20.15 11.04 -6.51
C SER A 363 -20.44 11.95 -5.31
N GLU A 364 -21.51 11.66 -4.57
CA GLU A 364 -21.74 12.25 -3.25
C GLU A 364 -20.88 11.59 -2.15
N GLN A 365 -20.46 10.34 -2.37
CA GLN A 365 -19.51 9.67 -1.50
C GLN A 365 -18.10 10.17 -1.79
N ARG A 366 -17.31 10.42 -0.74
CA ARG A 366 -15.88 10.74 -0.83
C ARG A 366 -15.13 9.68 -1.64
N VAL A 367 -14.48 10.12 -2.72
CA VAL A 367 -13.64 9.28 -3.58
C VAL A 367 -12.17 9.59 -3.27
N ASN A 368 -11.35 8.56 -3.11
CA ASN A 368 -9.90 8.68 -2.92
C ASN A 368 -9.16 7.48 -3.53
N LEU A 369 -7.84 7.44 -3.38
CA LEU A 369 -7.01 6.37 -3.97
C LEU A 369 -7.34 4.97 -3.42
N VAL A 370 -8.00 4.87 -2.27
CA VAL A 370 -8.40 3.60 -1.65
C VAL A 370 -9.63 3.02 -2.35
N ASN A 371 -10.66 3.84 -2.53
CA ASN A 371 -11.98 3.34 -2.97
C ASN A 371 -12.28 3.63 -4.45
N ALA A 372 -11.50 4.44 -5.15
CA ALA A 372 -11.76 4.84 -6.54
C ALA A 372 -12.00 3.64 -7.48
N LEU A 373 -11.12 2.64 -7.46
CA LEU A 373 -11.23 1.47 -8.34
C LEU A 373 -12.41 0.56 -7.97
N ALA A 374 -12.70 0.41 -6.69
CA ALA A 374 -13.86 -0.35 -6.22
C ALA A 374 -15.17 0.33 -6.64
N LEU A 375 -15.27 1.65 -6.44
CA LEU A 375 -16.42 2.45 -6.85
C LEU A 375 -16.61 2.44 -8.37
N ALA A 376 -15.53 2.50 -9.15
CA ALA A 376 -15.59 2.37 -10.60
C ALA A 376 -16.22 1.03 -11.00
N LYS A 377 -15.76 -0.06 -10.41
CA LYS A 377 -16.29 -1.41 -10.66
C LYS A 377 -17.77 -1.53 -10.27
N ASP A 378 -18.15 -1.04 -9.09
CA ASP A 378 -19.54 -1.10 -8.59
C ASP A 378 -20.50 -0.28 -9.47
N ARG A 379 -20.00 0.79 -10.09
CA ARG A 379 -20.75 1.62 -11.06
C ARG A 379 -20.67 1.11 -12.49
N GLY A 380 -19.97 0.00 -12.74
CA GLY A 380 -19.83 -0.59 -14.07
C GLY A 380 -18.97 0.23 -15.05
N LEU A 381 -18.09 1.09 -14.55
CA LEU A 381 -17.13 1.83 -15.39
C LEU A 381 -16.08 0.86 -15.94
N ALA A 382 -16.05 0.69 -17.27
CA ALA A 382 -15.02 -0.11 -17.92
C ALA A 382 -13.69 0.66 -17.95
N ILE A 383 -12.63 0.09 -17.40
CA ILE A 383 -11.29 0.70 -17.41
C ILE A 383 -10.40 -0.09 -18.37
N ALA A 384 -9.79 0.61 -19.33
CA ALA A 384 -8.81 0.06 -20.26
C ALA A 384 -7.47 0.78 -20.10
N GLU A 385 -6.38 0.04 -20.29
CA GLU A 385 -5.02 0.58 -20.20
C GLU A 385 -4.21 0.20 -21.42
N ARG A 386 -3.39 1.14 -21.89
CA ARG A 386 -2.50 0.95 -23.03
C ARG A 386 -1.14 1.55 -22.73
N GLN A 387 -0.09 0.85 -23.15
CA GLN A 387 1.30 1.28 -23.01
C GLN A 387 1.91 1.48 -24.40
N GLU A 388 2.55 2.63 -24.63
CA GLU A 388 3.18 2.94 -25.92
C GLU A 388 4.61 3.45 -25.74
N LEU A 389 5.54 2.87 -26.51
CA LEU A 389 6.97 3.19 -26.40
C LEU A 389 7.32 4.55 -27.01
N GLU A 390 6.63 4.97 -28.07
CA GLU A 390 6.96 6.19 -28.80
C GLU A 390 6.30 7.41 -28.13
N PRO A 391 7.09 8.29 -27.46
CA PRO A 391 6.57 9.57 -27.00
C PRO A 391 6.23 10.46 -28.19
N ALA A 392 5.07 11.11 -28.17
CA ALA A 392 4.70 12.07 -29.21
C ALA A 392 5.60 13.33 -29.17
N ARG A 393 5.25 14.32 -28.34
CA ARG A 393 5.99 15.60 -28.20
C ARG A 393 6.71 15.75 -26.86
N TYR A 394 6.43 14.88 -25.91
CA TYR A 394 6.92 14.93 -24.53
C TYR A 394 7.53 13.59 -24.15
N THR A 395 8.64 13.60 -23.40
CA THR A 395 9.37 12.40 -22.95
C THR A 395 8.49 11.41 -22.18
N SER A 396 7.46 11.92 -21.51
CA SER A 396 6.43 11.13 -20.86
C SER A 396 5.08 11.80 -21.05
N LEU A 397 4.05 11.02 -21.36
CA LEU A 397 2.71 11.55 -21.64
C LEU A 397 1.65 10.59 -21.08
N LEU A 398 0.79 11.10 -20.20
CA LEU A 398 -0.38 10.40 -19.71
C LEU A 398 -1.60 10.93 -20.45
N THR A 399 -2.33 10.07 -21.14
CA THR A 399 -3.59 10.43 -21.82
C THR A 399 -4.75 9.71 -21.16
N LEU A 400 -5.83 10.43 -20.88
CA LEU A 400 -7.11 9.89 -20.46
C LEU A 400 -8.15 10.13 -21.56
N ARG A 401 -8.91 9.09 -21.90
CA ARG A 401 -10.04 9.18 -22.82
C ARG A 401 -11.31 8.68 -22.17
N VAL A 402 -12.36 9.47 -22.26
CA VAL A 402 -13.67 9.16 -21.70
C VAL A 402 -14.73 9.62 -22.69
N GLY A 403 -15.53 8.69 -23.21
CA GLY A 403 -16.50 9.00 -24.26
C GLY A 403 -15.82 9.63 -25.49
N GLY A 404 -16.23 10.86 -25.82
CA GLY A 404 -15.64 11.64 -26.91
C GLY A 404 -14.49 12.58 -26.51
N THR A 405 -14.16 12.66 -25.21
CA THR A 405 -13.19 13.60 -24.66
C THR A 405 -11.82 12.95 -24.51
N GLU A 406 -10.78 13.63 -25.00
CA GLU A 406 -9.38 13.26 -24.79
C GLU A 406 -8.63 14.38 -24.07
N VAL A 407 -7.98 14.07 -22.96
CA VAL A 407 -7.07 15.00 -22.28
C VAL A 407 -5.73 14.31 -22.04
N ALA A 408 -4.63 15.04 -22.21
CA ALA A 408 -3.30 14.50 -21.93
C ALA A 408 -2.42 15.51 -21.19
N GLY A 409 -1.52 14.98 -20.38
CA GLY A 409 -0.66 15.76 -19.52
C GLY A 409 0.75 15.20 -19.41
N SER A 410 1.69 16.06 -19.02
CA SER A 410 3.09 15.72 -18.75
C SER A 410 3.61 16.53 -17.56
N LEU A 411 4.75 16.13 -17.01
CA LEU A 411 5.51 16.95 -16.07
C LEU A 411 6.49 17.83 -16.85
N VAL A 412 6.29 19.14 -16.80
CA VAL A 412 7.17 20.13 -17.43
C VAL A 412 7.96 20.81 -16.32
N GLN A 413 9.28 20.61 -16.31
CA GLN A 413 10.16 21.07 -15.22
C GLN A 413 9.71 20.58 -13.83
N GLY A 414 9.14 19.36 -13.77
CA GLY A 414 8.62 18.77 -12.53
C GLY A 414 7.18 19.17 -12.18
N GLU A 415 6.60 20.15 -12.87
CA GLU A 415 5.25 20.64 -12.60
C GLU A 415 4.20 19.99 -13.51
N PRO A 416 3.01 19.64 -12.99
CA PRO A 416 1.95 19.00 -13.77
C PRO A 416 1.31 19.99 -14.75
N ARG A 417 1.34 19.65 -16.04
CA ARG A 417 0.74 20.46 -17.13
C ARG A 417 -0.21 19.64 -17.98
N ILE A 418 -1.35 20.22 -18.32
CA ILE A 418 -2.21 19.76 -19.41
C ILE A 418 -1.53 20.19 -20.70
N VAL A 419 -1.22 19.23 -21.55
CA VAL A 419 -0.50 19.47 -22.80
C VAL A 419 -1.34 19.19 -24.04
N ARG A 420 -2.49 18.52 -23.88
CA ARG A 420 -3.40 18.24 -24.99
C ARG A 420 -4.85 18.14 -24.51
N ILE A 421 -5.78 18.71 -25.28
CA ILE A 421 -7.24 18.54 -25.11
C ILE A 421 -7.86 18.36 -26.49
N ASP A 422 -8.59 17.27 -26.72
CA ASP A 422 -9.28 16.91 -27.97
C ASP A 422 -8.41 17.09 -29.24
N GLY A 423 -7.13 16.70 -29.10
CA GLY A 423 -6.12 16.79 -30.16
C GLY A 423 -5.46 18.17 -30.34
N PHE A 424 -5.86 19.20 -29.57
CA PHE A 424 -5.20 20.52 -29.57
C PHE A 424 -4.06 20.53 -28.56
N TRP A 425 -2.86 20.88 -29.02
CA TRP A 425 -1.69 21.05 -28.15
C TRP A 425 -1.74 22.39 -27.43
N VAL A 426 -1.56 22.35 -26.11
CA VAL A 426 -1.64 23.49 -25.18
C VAL A 426 -0.58 23.35 -24.08
N ASP A 427 -0.48 24.33 -23.18
CA ASP A 427 0.33 24.27 -21.97
C ASP A 427 -0.40 25.01 -20.83
N VAL A 428 -1.20 24.26 -20.07
CA VAL A 428 -2.10 24.81 -19.05
C VAL A 428 -1.80 24.14 -17.70
N PRO A 429 -1.70 24.91 -16.60
CA PRO A 429 -1.50 24.33 -15.26
C PRO A 429 -2.72 23.55 -14.78
N ILE A 430 -2.53 22.60 -13.85
CA ILE A 430 -3.60 21.84 -13.18
C ILE A 430 -4.15 22.62 -11.97
N GLU A 431 -4.61 23.85 -12.20
CA GLU A 431 -5.19 24.69 -11.15
C GLU A 431 -6.09 25.80 -11.70
N GLY A 432 -6.97 26.31 -10.84
CA GLY A 432 -7.78 27.49 -11.09
C GLY A 432 -9.07 27.22 -11.88
N HIS A 433 -9.69 28.32 -12.30
CA HIS A 433 -10.88 28.31 -13.14
C HIS A 433 -10.47 28.34 -14.61
N LEU A 434 -11.01 27.43 -15.41
CA LEU A 434 -10.75 27.36 -16.84
C LEU A 434 -11.98 27.79 -17.63
N LEU A 435 -11.78 28.65 -18.63
CA LEU A 435 -12.75 28.91 -19.70
C LEU A 435 -12.18 28.39 -21.01
N LEU A 436 -12.87 27.44 -21.62
CA LEU A 436 -12.50 26.81 -22.87
C LEU A 436 -13.47 27.26 -23.96
N THR A 437 -12.94 27.67 -25.12
CA THR A 437 -13.75 28.00 -26.29
C THR A 437 -13.25 27.28 -27.52
N LYS A 438 -14.12 26.50 -28.17
CA LYS A 438 -13.87 25.94 -29.50
C LYS A 438 -14.41 26.91 -30.53
N HIS A 439 -13.58 27.31 -31.48
CA HIS A 439 -13.93 28.39 -32.40
C HIS A 439 -13.19 28.29 -33.74
N THR A 440 -13.62 29.10 -34.70
CA THR A 440 -12.87 29.31 -35.95
C THR A 440 -11.86 30.44 -35.76
N ASP A 441 -10.58 30.18 -36.03
CA ASP A 441 -9.50 31.15 -35.87
C ASP A 441 -9.67 32.35 -36.83
N LYS A 442 -10.17 33.48 -36.29
CA LYS A 442 -10.37 34.74 -37.00
C LYS A 442 -9.81 35.93 -36.22
N PRO A 443 -9.29 36.96 -36.90
CA PRO A 443 -8.83 38.18 -36.25
C PRO A 443 -9.88 38.79 -35.31
N GLY A 444 -9.43 39.23 -34.13
CA GLY A 444 -10.26 39.96 -33.16
C GLY A 444 -11.09 39.10 -32.20
N LEU A 445 -11.22 37.79 -32.41
CA LEU A 445 -12.03 36.94 -31.50
C LEU A 445 -11.45 36.90 -30.07
N VAL A 446 -10.16 36.62 -29.92
CA VAL A 446 -9.48 36.58 -28.61
C VAL A 446 -9.67 37.90 -27.86
N GLY A 447 -9.50 39.03 -28.56
CA GLY A 447 -9.69 40.37 -27.98
C GLY A 447 -11.12 40.62 -27.52
N ARG A 448 -12.13 40.15 -28.28
CA ARG A 448 -13.55 40.25 -27.87
C ARG A 448 -13.82 39.48 -26.58
N VAL A 449 -13.33 38.24 -26.48
CA VAL A 449 -13.51 37.42 -25.27
C VAL A 449 -12.82 38.08 -24.07
N GLY A 450 -11.57 38.53 -24.22
CA GLY A 450 -10.86 39.23 -23.15
C GLY A 450 -11.55 40.52 -22.71
N THR A 451 -12.12 41.29 -23.66
CA THR A 451 -12.89 42.50 -23.34
C THR A 451 -14.14 42.18 -22.52
N VAL A 452 -14.90 41.15 -22.92
CA VAL A 452 -16.10 40.73 -22.19
C VAL A 452 -15.77 40.29 -20.76
N LEU A 453 -14.68 39.55 -20.57
CA LEU A 453 -14.23 39.15 -19.24
C LEU A 453 -13.81 40.35 -18.39
N GLY A 454 -13.01 41.26 -18.95
CA GLY A 454 -12.57 42.47 -18.24
C GLY A 454 -13.71 43.43 -17.90
N GLU A 455 -14.73 43.57 -18.75
CA GLU A 455 -15.95 44.34 -18.47
C GLU A 455 -16.74 43.79 -17.27
N ASN A 456 -16.52 42.52 -16.91
CA ASN A 456 -17.20 41.83 -15.81
C ASN A 456 -16.25 41.51 -14.65
N ASP A 457 -15.10 42.19 -14.58
CA ASP A 457 -14.12 42.07 -13.50
C ASP A 457 -13.59 40.63 -13.32
N VAL A 458 -13.45 39.87 -14.43
CA VAL A 458 -12.86 38.52 -14.41
C VAL A 458 -11.43 38.58 -14.90
N ASN A 459 -10.46 38.35 -14.01
CA ASN A 459 -9.04 38.37 -14.34
C ASN A 459 -8.59 37.11 -15.09
N ILE A 460 -7.66 37.29 -16.04
CA ILE A 460 -7.03 36.20 -16.80
C ILE A 460 -5.59 36.05 -16.32
N SER A 461 -5.29 34.94 -15.65
CA SER A 461 -3.94 34.63 -15.15
C SER A 461 -3.07 33.96 -16.20
N SER A 462 -3.66 33.19 -17.13
CA SER A 462 -2.93 32.63 -18.26
C SER A 462 -3.83 32.42 -19.48
N MET A 463 -3.25 32.42 -20.67
CA MET A 463 -3.96 32.18 -21.93
C MET A 463 -3.15 31.28 -22.86
N GLN A 464 -3.82 30.29 -23.45
CA GLN A 464 -3.29 29.42 -24.48
C GLN A 464 -4.24 29.30 -25.66
N VAL A 465 -3.69 29.23 -26.87
CA VAL A 465 -4.46 28.96 -28.09
C VAL A 465 -3.80 27.82 -28.86
N GLY A 466 -4.47 26.67 -28.89
CA GLY A 466 -4.11 25.54 -29.74
C GLY A 466 -4.88 25.60 -31.06
N ARG A 467 -4.19 25.54 -32.20
CA ARG A 467 -4.83 25.47 -33.53
C ARG A 467 -4.30 24.30 -34.34
N ARG A 468 -5.17 23.65 -35.12
CA ARG A 468 -4.77 22.55 -36.03
C ARG A 468 -4.11 23.07 -37.30
N ASN A 469 -4.64 24.16 -37.85
CA ASN A 469 -4.14 24.83 -39.04
C ASN A 469 -4.51 26.32 -38.99
N PRO A 470 -3.78 27.21 -39.70
CA PRO A 470 -4.12 28.63 -39.77
C PRO A 470 -5.55 28.82 -40.28
N ARG A 471 -6.32 29.73 -39.64
CA ARG A 471 -7.73 30.03 -39.97
C ARG A 471 -8.69 28.84 -39.88
N GLY A 472 -8.28 27.75 -39.24
CA GLY A 472 -9.09 26.56 -39.01
C GLY A 472 -9.75 26.53 -37.64
N GLU A 473 -10.05 25.33 -37.18
CA GLU A 473 -10.54 25.09 -35.82
C GLU A 473 -9.43 25.36 -34.80
N ALA A 474 -9.79 26.07 -33.73
CA ALA A 474 -8.90 26.41 -32.63
C ALA A 474 -9.61 26.22 -31.28
N LEU A 475 -8.80 25.92 -30.28
CA LEU A 475 -9.19 25.85 -28.88
C LEU A 475 -8.44 26.95 -28.13
N MET A 476 -9.17 27.90 -27.56
CA MET A 476 -8.61 28.86 -26.62
C MET A 476 -8.96 28.43 -25.20
N ILE A 477 -7.97 28.45 -24.33
CA ILE A 477 -8.10 28.16 -22.90
C ILE A 477 -7.60 29.38 -22.13
N LEU A 478 -8.44 29.88 -21.24
CA LEU A 478 -8.10 30.94 -20.29
C LEU A 478 -8.11 30.34 -18.90
N THR A 479 -7.01 30.51 -18.17
CA THR A 479 -6.99 30.32 -16.71
C THR A 479 -7.38 31.63 -16.07
N LEU A 480 -8.30 31.55 -15.11
CA LEU A 480 -8.96 32.67 -14.47
C LEU A 480 -8.83 32.52 -12.96
N ASP A 481 -8.80 33.67 -12.28
CA ASP A 481 -8.74 33.70 -10.81
C ASP A 481 -10.11 33.40 -10.18
N ASP A 482 -11.18 33.72 -10.90
CA ASP A 482 -12.57 33.62 -10.45
C ASP A 482 -13.45 32.83 -11.44
N PRO A 483 -14.57 32.23 -10.99
CA PRO A 483 -15.50 31.55 -11.88
C PRO A 483 -16.18 32.54 -12.84
N VAL A 484 -16.36 32.13 -14.10
CA VAL A 484 -17.08 32.93 -15.10
C VAL A 484 -18.59 32.94 -14.79
N PRO A 485 -19.22 34.11 -14.61
CA PRO A 485 -20.67 34.17 -14.43
C PRO A 485 -21.41 33.61 -15.65
N ASP A 486 -22.54 32.92 -15.43
CA ASP A 486 -23.29 32.27 -16.51
C ASP A 486 -23.70 33.25 -17.63
N ALA A 487 -24.13 34.46 -17.27
CA ALA A 487 -24.48 35.50 -18.24
C ALA A 487 -23.30 35.92 -19.14
N VAL A 488 -22.08 35.93 -18.59
CA VAL A 488 -20.85 36.23 -19.32
C VAL A 488 -20.50 35.08 -20.26
N ARG A 489 -20.61 33.83 -19.78
CA ARG A 489 -20.42 32.63 -20.59
C ARG A 489 -21.39 32.59 -21.77
N GLU A 490 -22.66 32.87 -21.55
CA GLU A 490 -23.69 32.93 -22.59
C GLU A 490 -23.41 34.05 -23.60
N ARG A 491 -23.01 35.25 -23.14
CA ARG A 491 -22.64 36.37 -24.03
C ARG A 491 -21.48 35.99 -24.96
N ILE A 492 -20.48 35.28 -24.44
CA ILE A 492 -19.36 34.76 -25.25
C ILE A 492 -19.88 33.73 -26.28
N GLY A 493 -20.74 32.80 -25.86
CA GLY A 493 -21.33 31.79 -26.74
C GLY A 493 -22.14 32.33 -27.92
N HIS A 494 -22.63 33.58 -27.85
CA HIS A 494 -23.36 34.22 -28.95
C HIS A 494 -22.46 34.75 -30.08
N TYR A 495 -21.13 34.75 -29.93
CA TYR A 495 -20.26 35.14 -31.03
C TYR A 495 -20.32 34.09 -32.15
N ALA A 496 -20.62 34.53 -33.37
CA ALA A 496 -20.84 33.65 -34.53
C ALA A 496 -19.66 32.72 -34.88
N ASP A 497 -18.46 33.04 -34.41
CA ASP A 497 -17.24 32.26 -34.66
C ASP A 497 -16.96 31.21 -33.57
N ILE A 498 -17.71 31.25 -32.45
CA ILE A 498 -17.61 30.31 -31.34
C ILE A 498 -18.60 29.17 -31.56
N VAL A 499 -18.06 27.96 -31.57
CA VAL A 499 -18.84 26.73 -31.71
C VAL A 499 -19.28 26.23 -30.33
N GLU A 500 -18.43 26.42 -29.32
CA GLU A 500 -18.65 25.88 -28.00
C GLU A 500 -17.92 26.68 -26.92
N VAL A 501 -18.55 26.81 -25.75
CA VAL A 501 -17.98 27.42 -24.54
C VAL A 501 -18.18 26.46 -23.37
N ARG A 502 -17.09 26.10 -22.70
CA ARG A 502 -17.10 25.24 -21.51
C ARG A 502 -16.31 25.88 -20.39
N THR A 503 -16.65 25.52 -19.17
CA THR A 503 -15.90 25.92 -17.97
C THR A 503 -15.50 24.69 -17.20
N ALA A 504 -14.31 24.71 -16.60
CA ALA A 504 -13.86 23.67 -15.68
C ALA A 504 -13.17 24.30 -14.47
N ARG A 505 -13.11 23.58 -13.35
CA ARG A 505 -12.34 23.95 -12.17
C ARG A 505 -11.35 22.84 -11.83
N LEU A 506 -10.09 23.19 -11.69
CA LEU A 506 -9.00 22.27 -11.33
C LEU A 506 -8.28 22.75 -10.08
N GLY A 507 -7.74 21.82 -9.31
CA GLY A 507 -7.22 22.10 -7.97
C GLY A 507 -8.36 22.31 -6.96
N VAL A 508 -8.24 21.65 -5.80
CA VAL A 508 -9.15 21.85 -4.66
C VAL A 508 -8.74 23.10 -3.91
#